data_AF-H3GVC5-F1
#
_entry.id   AF-H3GVC5-F1
#
_cell.length_a   1.000
_cell.length_b   1.000
_cell.length_c   1.000
_cell.angle_alpha   90.00
_cell.angle_beta   90.00
_cell.angle_gamma   90.00
#
_symmetry.space_group_name_H-M   'P 1'
#
loop_
_entity.id
_entity.type
_entity.pdbx_description
1 polymer ?
#
loop_
_entity_poly.entity_id
_entity_poly.type
_entity_poly.pdbx_seq_one_letter_code
_entity_poly.pdbx_strand_id
1 'polypeptide(L)'
;MEQEEALLSFGSPRRGFSTSQHSSVDEQMLEEEGGKDSTQLLAFYRQRCEQFHAEREHTLAHLAQIEVSKEEAHRLKWELRTKDEEIADLEESLKKTNAVLFQVKAELIDMQTENKTLKLQEQDDRQKVQHLLALTQPITEQRAPTPTTYPYPSTMHIGSEDMQDKKKKKQQQAQFVVRGNAPSLANINRGIPPNKVLRTVYMPNQQTAALTKTIENLQKQLESHQELTETRIQALLDGFAEEKAKMMLHQQQLEDKSSQLENQVEKTKRVLTQTTKEYLVLRHKSQETERLAHEELLQVKQKCENLVTEKTKLSVKVQEETDALREVVREEGNQTVLEFRNQTLSRERDLHILKEQYAAMQEACTKRIQDLQVRLTKLRSRYQSLDKRRAMEMEGFTRDLAGLKRHLQKLEVILYGRGLSTQERQVLRYDANELSDEIAALQRRLMDLSADLAEA
;
A
#
# COMPACT_ATOMS: atom_id res chain seq x y z
N MET A 1 -16.50 19.55 28.07
CA MET A 1 -15.51 19.66 26.98
C MET A 1 -15.26 18.27 26.41
N GLU A 2 -16.29 17.61 25.86
CA GLU A 2 -16.20 16.19 25.44
C GLU A 2 -17.05 15.91 24.17
N GLN A 3 -17.28 16.90 23.31
CA GLN A 3 -18.11 16.75 22.10
C GLN A 3 -17.47 17.30 20.80
N GLU A 4 -16.25 17.85 20.84
CA GLU A 4 -15.61 18.48 19.67
C GLU A 4 -14.59 17.57 18.95
N GLU A 5 -14.13 16.47 19.56
CA GLU A 5 -13.08 15.62 18.96
C GLU A 5 -13.58 14.67 17.84
N ALA A 6 -14.89 14.57 17.62
CA ALA A 6 -15.47 13.62 16.65
C ALA A 6 -15.36 14.05 15.18
N LEU A 7 -15.03 15.32 14.88
CA LEU A 7 -15.14 15.90 13.53
C LEU A 7 -13.87 15.83 12.66
N LEU A 8 -12.78 15.22 13.15
CA LEU A 8 -11.49 15.14 12.43
C LEU A 8 -11.10 13.74 11.94
N SER A 9 -12.04 12.78 11.93
CA SER A 9 -11.80 11.42 11.42
C SER A 9 -12.01 11.28 9.90
N PHE A 10 -11.33 12.11 9.11
CA PHE A 10 -11.20 11.89 7.65
C PHE A 10 -10.06 10.91 7.34
N GLY A 11 -10.21 9.68 7.81
CA GLY A 11 -9.27 8.60 7.56
C GLY A 11 -9.95 7.24 7.69
N SER A 12 -10.29 6.62 6.55
CA SER A 12 -10.73 5.21 6.55
C SER A 12 -9.64 4.35 7.21
N PRO A 13 -9.98 3.52 8.21
CA PRO A 13 -8.99 2.65 8.85
C PRO A 13 -8.34 1.73 7.81
N ARG A 14 -7.01 1.77 7.71
CA ARG A 14 -6.24 0.79 6.96
C ARG A 14 -6.43 -0.58 7.61
N ARG A 15 -7.42 -1.36 7.14
CA ARG A 15 -7.47 -2.80 7.45
C ARG A 15 -6.19 -3.42 6.88
N GLY A 16 -5.32 -3.88 7.78
CA GLY A 16 -4.18 -4.70 7.38
C GLY A 16 -4.68 -5.97 6.69
N PHE A 17 -3.99 -6.39 5.63
CA PHE A 17 -4.26 -7.67 4.98
C PHE A 17 -3.97 -8.80 5.97
N SER A 18 -5.03 -9.49 6.41
CA SER A 18 -4.90 -10.72 7.18
C SER A 18 -4.52 -11.85 6.24
N THR A 19 -3.32 -12.40 6.39
CA THR A 19 -2.88 -13.59 5.67
C THR A 19 -3.49 -14.84 6.32
N SER A 20 -4.71 -15.21 5.93
CA SER A 20 -5.26 -16.52 6.27
C SER A 20 -4.83 -17.57 5.24
N GLN A 21 -4.14 -18.61 5.72
CA GLN A 21 -3.95 -19.85 4.98
C GLN A 21 -5.33 -20.43 4.62
N HIS A 22 -5.52 -20.88 3.38
CA HIS A 22 -6.41 -22.02 3.14
C HIS A 22 -6.03 -22.85 1.92
N SER A 23 -6.20 -24.15 2.13
CA SER A 23 -6.12 -25.33 1.26
C SER A 23 -6.43 -25.19 -0.23
N SER A 24 -5.78 -26.07 -1.00
CA SER A 24 -6.17 -26.53 -2.33
C SER A 24 -7.68 -26.75 -2.52
N VAL A 25 -8.22 -26.25 -3.63
CA VAL A 25 -9.54 -26.60 -4.20
C VAL A 25 -9.39 -26.72 -5.72
N ASP A 26 -10.13 -27.63 -6.33
CA ASP A 26 -9.94 -28.12 -7.69
C ASP A 26 -10.13 -27.07 -8.81
N GLU A 27 -9.26 -27.13 -9.83
CA GLU A 27 -9.16 -26.15 -10.93
C GLU A 27 -10.37 -26.12 -11.89
N GLN A 28 -11.30 -27.07 -11.85
CA GLN A 28 -12.35 -27.23 -12.86
C GLN A 28 -13.68 -26.51 -12.56
N MET A 29 -13.83 -25.90 -11.37
CA MET A 29 -15.03 -25.11 -11.01
C MET A 29 -14.88 -23.60 -11.25
N LEU A 30 -13.66 -23.12 -11.53
CA LEU A 30 -13.33 -21.69 -11.49
C LEU A 30 -13.65 -20.91 -12.78
N GLU A 31 -13.86 -21.58 -13.92
CA GLU A 31 -14.07 -20.89 -15.21
C GLU A 31 -15.43 -20.18 -15.30
N GLU A 32 -16.49 -20.71 -14.66
CA GLU A 32 -17.80 -20.05 -14.59
C GLU A 32 -17.93 -19.03 -13.44
N GLU A 33 -17.06 -19.09 -12.43
CA GLU A 33 -17.05 -18.12 -11.33
C GLU A 33 -16.14 -16.92 -11.61
N GLY A 34 -15.03 -17.08 -12.35
CA GLY A 34 -14.16 -15.98 -12.76
C GLY A 34 -14.87 -14.89 -13.59
N GLY A 35 -15.91 -15.26 -14.36
CA GLY A 35 -16.78 -14.30 -15.05
C GLY A 35 -17.67 -13.49 -14.11
N LYS A 36 -18.13 -14.11 -13.01
CA LYS A 36 -18.93 -13.45 -11.96
C LYS A 36 -18.04 -12.58 -11.07
N ASP A 37 -16.82 -13.02 -10.75
CA ASP A 37 -15.86 -12.25 -9.95
C ASP A 37 -15.33 -11.03 -10.71
N SER A 38 -14.99 -11.16 -11.99
CA SER A 38 -14.55 -10.02 -12.80
C SER A 38 -15.65 -8.98 -13.01
N THR A 39 -16.91 -9.40 -13.20
CA THR A 39 -18.05 -8.48 -13.30
C THR A 39 -18.42 -7.84 -11.95
N GLN A 40 -18.35 -8.59 -10.85
CA GLN A 40 -18.51 -8.05 -9.49
C GLN A 40 -17.40 -7.06 -9.13
N LEU A 41 -16.15 -7.34 -9.49
CA LEU A 41 -15.01 -6.44 -9.29
C LEU A 41 -15.17 -5.14 -10.10
N LEU A 42 -15.62 -5.22 -11.35
CA LEU A 42 -15.95 -4.04 -12.16
C LEU A 42 -17.14 -3.26 -11.58
N ALA A 43 -18.16 -3.92 -11.04
CA ALA A 43 -19.27 -3.27 -10.35
C ALA A 43 -18.80 -2.55 -9.07
N PHE A 44 -17.93 -3.18 -8.28
CA PHE A 44 -17.30 -2.58 -7.10
C PHE A 44 -16.48 -1.34 -7.46
N TYR A 45 -15.65 -1.39 -8.51
CA TYR A 45 -14.89 -0.21 -8.95
C TYR A 45 -15.79 0.90 -9.51
N ARG A 46 -16.89 0.57 -10.21
CA ARG A 46 -17.89 1.57 -10.65
C ARG A 46 -18.58 2.24 -9.47
N GLN A 47 -19.12 1.46 -8.53
CA GLN A 47 -19.73 1.97 -7.30
C GLN A 47 -18.75 2.83 -6.49
N ARG A 48 -17.47 2.45 -6.44
CA ARG A 48 -16.43 3.23 -5.76
C ARG A 48 -16.08 4.53 -6.52
N CYS A 49 -16.12 4.53 -7.85
CA CYS A 49 -16.00 5.77 -8.63
C CYS A 49 -17.20 6.69 -8.38
N GLU A 50 -18.43 6.16 -8.37
CA GLU A 50 -19.66 6.91 -8.04
C GLU A 50 -19.59 7.52 -6.63
N GLN A 51 -19.12 6.76 -5.63
CA GLN A 51 -18.85 7.27 -4.28
C GLN A 51 -17.84 8.41 -4.28
N PHE A 52 -16.70 8.28 -5.00
CA PHE A 52 -15.72 9.37 -5.12
C PHE A 52 -16.26 10.58 -5.89
N HIS A 53 -17.16 10.38 -6.86
CA HIS A 53 -17.86 11.48 -7.53
C HIS A 53 -18.80 12.21 -6.57
N ALA A 54 -19.60 11.49 -5.78
CA ALA A 54 -20.46 12.06 -4.75
C ALA A 54 -19.68 12.80 -3.65
N GLU A 55 -18.56 12.24 -3.16
CA GLU A 55 -17.63 12.91 -2.24
C GLU A 55 -17.06 14.20 -2.85
N ARG A 56 -16.70 14.17 -4.14
CA ARG A 56 -16.20 15.34 -4.87
C ARG A 56 -17.28 16.41 -5.04
N GLU A 57 -18.50 16.04 -5.38
CA GLU A 57 -19.63 16.98 -5.49
C GLU A 57 -19.99 17.58 -4.13
N HIS A 58 -20.00 16.78 -3.07
CA HIS A 58 -20.23 17.25 -1.70
C HIS A 58 -19.14 18.24 -1.24
N THR A 59 -17.87 17.93 -1.49
CA THR A 59 -16.76 18.86 -1.15
C THR A 59 -16.77 20.12 -2.01
N LEU A 60 -17.14 20.06 -3.28
CA LEU A 60 -17.35 21.24 -4.13
C LEU A 60 -18.52 22.10 -3.66
N ALA A 61 -19.65 21.50 -3.27
CA ALA A 61 -20.79 22.21 -2.70
C ALA A 61 -20.42 22.92 -1.38
N HIS A 62 -19.67 22.24 -0.51
CA HIS A 62 -19.17 22.84 0.74
C HIS A 62 -18.16 23.97 0.48
N LEU A 63 -17.32 23.86 -0.55
CA LEU A 63 -16.43 24.94 -0.96
C LEU A 63 -17.21 26.15 -1.50
N ALA A 64 -18.19 25.93 -2.37
CA ALA A 64 -19.06 26.99 -2.89
C ALA A 64 -19.80 27.72 -1.76
N GLN A 65 -20.29 27.00 -0.75
CA GLN A 65 -20.94 27.62 0.41
C GLN A 65 -19.96 28.43 1.27
N ILE A 66 -18.70 27.99 1.42
CA ILE A 66 -17.64 28.82 2.03
C ILE A 66 -17.34 30.05 1.17
N GLU A 67 -17.35 29.95 -0.16
CA GLU A 67 -17.07 31.09 -1.05
C GLU A 67 -18.13 32.18 -0.95
N VAL A 68 -19.41 31.83 -0.94
CA VAL A 68 -20.51 32.78 -0.65
C VAL A 68 -20.30 33.46 0.70
N SER A 69 -19.91 32.72 1.76
CA SER A 69 -19.63 33.33 3.08
C SER A 69 -18.45 34.33 3.07
N LYS A 70 -17.49 34.19 2.14
CA LYS A 70 -16.39 35.17 1.97
C LYS A 70 -16.88 36.44 1.28
N GLU A 71 -17.78 36.31 0.31
CA GLU A 71 -18.41 37.45 -0.37
C GLU A 71 -19.29 38.24 0.62
N GLU A 72 -20.08 37.55 1.44
CA GLU A 72 -20.84 38.14 2.54
C GLU A 72 -19.92 38.84 3.56
N ALA A 73 -18.82 38.19 3.96
CA ALA A 73 -17.85 38.81 4.87
C ALA A 73 -17.16 40.04 4.27
N HIS A 74 -16.85 40.04 2.97
CA HIS A 74 -16.30 41.21 2.28
C HIS A 74 -17.34 42.34 2.18
N ARG A 75 -18.60 42.00 1.84
CA ARG A 75 -19.72 42.94 1.82
C ARG A 75 -19.93 43.60 3.18
N LEU A 76 -19.99 42.81 4.26
CA LEU A 76 -20.12 43.33 5.62
C LEU A 76 -18.93 44.21 6.02
N LYS A 77 -17.69 43.82 5.68
CA LYS A 77 -16.50 44.68 5.89
C LYS A 77 -16.58 46.00 5.12
N TRP A 78 -17.20 46.02 3.94
CA TRP A 78 -17.38 47.23 3.14
C TRP A 78 -18.50 48.12 3.70
N GLU A 79 -19.65 47.54 4.04
CA GLU A 79 -20.75 48.24 4.72
C GLU A 79 -20.27 48.88 6.05
N LEU A 80 -19.47 48.15 6.85
CA LEU A 80 -18.90 48.67 8.10
C LEU A 80 -18.00 49.89 7.86
N ARG A 81 -17.09 49.83 6.88
CA ARG A 81 -16.25 50.99 6.48
C ARG A 81 -17.08 52.20 6.05
N THR A 82 -18.13 52.01 5.23
CA THR A 82 -19.00 53.13 4.85
C THR A 82 -19.73 53.74 6.05
N LYS A 83 -20.03 52.94 7.09
CA LYS A 83 -20.62 53.43 8.33
C LYS A 83 -19.61 54.18 9.20
N ASP A 84 -18.36 53.73 9.25
CA ASP A 84 -17.28 54.46 9.93
C ASP A 84 -17.02 55.83 9.26
N GLU A 85 -17.07 55.89 7.92
CA GLU A 85 -16.99 57.14 7.14
C GLU A 85 -18.18 58.07 7.42
N GLU A 86 -19.43 57.55 7.40
CA GLU A 86 -20.62 58.32 7.79
C GLU A 86 -20.53 58.86 9.24
N ILE A 87 -20.00 58.07 10.17
CA ILE A 87 -19.80 58.49 11.57
C ILE A 87 -18.76 59.61 11.65
N ALA A 88 -17.65 59.52 10.91
CA ALA A 88 -16.62 60.55 10.88
C ALA A 88 -17.16 61.90 10.35
N ASP A 89 -17.94 61.88 9.27
CA ASP A 89 -18.61 63.07 8.71
C ASP A 89 -19.61 63.67 9.70
N LEU A 90 -20.40 62.83 10.37
CA LEU A 90 -21.35 63.27 11.40
C LEU A 90 -20.61 63.89 12.60
N GLU A 91 -19.50 63.30 13.06
CA GLU A 91 -18.66 63.88 14.09
C GLU A 91 -18.07 65.24 13.68
N GLU A 92 -17.60 65.40 12.43
CA GLU A 92 -17.10 66.68 11.95
C GLU A 92 -18.21 67.74 11.89
N SER A 93 -19.41 67.37 11.43
CA SER A 93 -20.58 68.26 11.45
C SER A 93 -20.96 68.69 12.87
N LEU A 94 -20.87 67.78 13.85
CA LEU A 94 -21.14 68.04 15.26
C LEU A 94 -20.06 68.93 15.90
N LYS A 95 -18.79 68.75 15.52
CA LYS A 95 -17.69 69.66 15.91
C LYS A 95 -17.91 71.07 15.36
N LYS A 96 -18.31 71.21 14.08
CA LYS A 96 -18.64 72.50 13.44
C LYS A 96 -19.83 73.21 14.09
N THR A 97 -20.94 72.51 14.32
CA THR A 97 -22.13 73.09 14.97
C THR A 97 -21.86 73.49 16.42
N ASN A 98 -21.07 72.71 17.16
CA ASN A 98 -20.64 73.09 18.50
C ASN A 98 -19.76 74.35 18.49
N ALA A 99 -18.83 74.49 17.54
CA ALA A 99 -18.01 75.70 17.43
C ALA A 99 -18.86 76.97 17.21
N VAL A 100 -19.84 76.93 16.30
CA VAL A 100 -20.80 78.02 16.07
C VAL A 100 -21.64 78.29 17.33
N LEU A 101 -22.09 77.25 18.03
CA LEU A 101 -22.84 77.37 19.28
C LEU A 101 -22.01 78.02 20.41
N PHE A 102 -20.71 77.75 20.49
CA PHE A 102 -19.81 78.43 21.42
C PHE A 102 -19.57 79.90 21.03
N GLN A 103 -19.44 80.21 19.73
CA GLN A 103 -19.36 81.58 19.25
C GLN A 103 -20.60 82.40 19.62
N VAL A 104 -21.81 81.89 19.32
CA VAL A 104 -23.08 82.57 19.65
C VAL A 104 -23.25 82.73 21.17
N LYS A 105 -22.74 81.79 21.98
CA LYS A 105 -22.71 81.94 23.45
C LYS A 105 -21.76 83.05 23.91
N ALA A 106 -20.61 83.23 23.26
CA ALA A 106 -19.69 84.33 23.55
C ALA A 106 -20.33 85.68 23.20
N GLU A 107 -20.87 85.81 21.98
CA GLU A 107 -21.60 87.01 21.52
C GLU A 107 -22.78 87.35 22.46
N LEU A 108 -23.52 86.34 22.95
CA LEU A 108 -24.59 86.53 23.94
C LEU A 108 -24.06 87.04 25.29
N ILE A 109 -22.89 86.57 25.75
CA ILE A 109 -22.26 87.06 26.97
C ILE A 109 -21.82 88.52 26.77
N ASP A 110 -21.22 88.85 25.63
CA ASP A 110 -20.80 90.21 25.29
C ASP A 110 -21.99 91.18 25.28
N MET A 111 -23.06 90.84 24.54
CA MET A 111 -24.32 91.61 24.53
C MET A 111 -24.95 91.72 25.93
N GLN A 112 -24.83 90.70 26.79
CA GLN A 112 -25.28 90.78 28.19
C GLN A 112 -24.40 91.71 29.04
N THR A 113 -23.09 91.79 28.78
CA THR A 113 -22.22 92.76 29.47
C THR A 113 -22.50 94.18 29.00
N GLU A 114 -22.67 94.41 27.70
CA GLU A 114 -23.09 95.71 27.16
C GLU A 114 -24.45 96.15 27.73
N ASN A 115 -25.43 95.25 27.78
CA ASN A 115 -26.73 95.56 28.37
C ASN A 115 -26.63 95.95 29.87
N LYS A 116 -25.66 95.37 30.61
CA LYS A 116 -25.37 95.76 32.00
C LYS A 116 -24.68 97.13 32.07
N THR A 117 -23.74 97.44 31.19
CA THR A 117 -23.08 98.77 31.18
C THR A 117 -24.04 99.87 30.76
N LEU A 118 -24.90 99.63 29.77
CA LEU A 118 -25.97 100.55 29.37
C LEU A 118 -26.98 100.79 30.50
N LYS A 119 -27.34 99.76 31.28
CA LYS A 119 -28.20 99.92 32.47
C LYS A 119 -27.54 100.72 33.59
N LEU A 120 -26.23 100.59 33.79
CA LEU A 120 -25.48 101.42 34.73
C LEU A 120 -25.43 102.88 34.26
N GLN A 121 -25.16 103.12 32.97
CA GLN A 121 -25.24 104.46 32.38
C GLN A 121 -26.64 105.07 32.51
N GLU A 122 -27.70 104.30 32.22
CA GLU A 122 -29.08 104.73 32.41
C GLU A 122 -29.38 105.08 33.87
N GLN A 123 -28.86 104.31 34.83
CA GLN A 123 -29.01 104.59 36.25
C GLN A 123 -28.25 105.86 36.67
N ASP A 124 -27.05 106.09 36.14
CA ASP A 124 -26.28 107.31 36.37
C ASP A 124 -26.93 108.54 35.73
N ASP A 125 -27.46 108.41 34.53
CA ASP A 125 -28.18 109.49 33.83
C ASP A 125 -29.53 109.80 34.50
N ARG A 126 -30.26 108.78 34.99
CA ARG A 126 -31.42 108.97 35.87
C ARG A 126 -31.06 109.75 37.14
N GLN A 127 -29.90 109.47 37.75
CA GLN A 127 -29.42 110.24 38.91
C GLN A 127 -29.04 111.68 38.54
N LYS A 128 -28.36 111.91 37.41
CA LYS A 128 -28.05 113.26 36.89
C LYS A 128 -29.32 114.05 36.61
N VAL A 129 -30.33 113.44 35.97
CA VAL A 129 -31.64 114.07 35.70
C VAL A 129 -32.38 114.38 36.99
N GLN A 130 -32.40 113.48 37.98
CA GLN A 130 -32.97 113.77 39.30
C GLN A 130 -32.25 114.93 40.01
N HIS A 131 -30.93 114.98 39.93
CA HIS A 131 -30.13 116.07 40.51
C HIS A 131 -30.41 117.42 39.81
N LEU A 132 -30.45 117.43 38.48
CA LEU A 132 -30.81 118.62 37.69
C LEU A 132 -32.25 119.07 37.99
N LEU A 133 -33.21 118.15 38.04
CA LEU A 133 -34.59 118.46 38.42
C LEU A 133 -34.67 119.10 39.82
N ALA A 134 -33.94 118.56 40.79
CA ALA A 134 -33.85 119.13 42.14
C ALA A 134 -33.21 120.53 42.18
N LEU A 135 -32.26 120.82 41.27
CA LEU A 135 -31.66 122.15 41.11
C LEU A 135 -32.57 123.15 40.37
N THR A 136 -33.44 122.66 39.47
CA THR A 136 -34.37 123.51 38.69
C THR A 136 -35.71 123.78 39.37
N GLN A 137 -35.96 123.25 40.58
CA GLN A 137 -37.15 123.63 41.35
C GLN A 137 -37.04 125.09 41.82
N PRO A 138 -37.94 126.00 41.37
CA PRO A 138 -37.95 127.36 41.90
C PRO A 138 -38.47 127.36 43.34
N ILE A 139 -37.78 128.08 44.22
CA ILE A 139 -38.24 128.32 45.59
C ILE A 139 -39.35 129.37 45.56
N THR A 140 -40.60 128.94 45.58
CA THR A 140 -41.74 129.77 46.00
C THR A 140 -42.64 128.97 46.93
N GLU A 141 -42.79 129.45 48.15
CA GLU A 141 -43.70 128.86 49.13
C GLU A 141 -45.19 129.12 48.81
N GLN A 142 -46.03 128.32 49.45
CA GLN A 142 -47.44 128.59 49.82
C GLN A 142 -48.58 128.42 48.79
N ARG A 143 -49.41 127.42 49.15
CA ARG A 143 -50.89 127.45 49.27
C ARG A 143 -51.73 126.93 48.10
N ALA A 144 -52.56 125.93 48.41
CA ALA A 144 -53.67 125.44 47.57
C ALA A 144 -54.83 126.47 47.53
N PRO A 145 -55.71 126.42 46.52
CA PRO A 145 -56.85 125.49 46.57
C PRO A 145 -57.25 124.83 45.22
N THR A 146 -58.18 123.87 45.31
CA THR A 146 -58.94 123.21 44.23
C THR A 146 -60.23 124.01 43.91
N PRO A 147 -61.21 123.54 43.09
CA PRO A 147 -61.21 122.70 41.86
C PRO A 147 -61.98 123.32 40.67
N THR A 148 -61.86 122.81 39.44
CA THR A 148 -63.01 122.79 38.49
C THR A 148 -62.91 121.67 37.43
N THR A 149 -63.99 120.90 37.28
CA THR A 149 -64.24 119.86 36.26
C THR A 149 -64.80 120.49 34.98
N TYR A 150 -64.58 119.91 33.78
CA TYR A 150 -65.63 119.57 32.80
C TYR A 150 -65.08 118.63 31.70
N PRO A 151 -65.88 117.70 31.11
CA PRO A 151 -65.40 116.57 30.30
C PRO A 151 -65.70 116.72 28.79
N TYR A 152 -65.07 115.86 27.96
CA TYR A 152 -65.52 115.45 26.61
C TYR A 152 -64.77 114.15 26.18
N PRO A 153 -65.16 113.41 25.11
CA PRO A 153 -65.63 112.04 25.31
C PRO A 153 -64.82 110.94 24.58
N SER A 154 -65.27 109.70 24.77
CA SER A 154 -64.78 108.44 24.16
C SER A 154 -64.42 108.48 22.67
N THR A 155 -63.44 107.66 22.28
CA THR A 155 -63.68 106.42 21.51
C THR A 155 -62.44 105.49 21.52
N MET A 156 -62.64 104.24 21.09
CA MET A 156 -61.64 103.18 20.85
C MET A 156 -61.06 102.46 22.08
N HIS A 157 -61.83 101.48 22.58
CA HIS A 157 -61.27 100.29 23.24
C HIS A 157 -60.74 99.29 22.21
N ILE A 158 -59.51 98.81 22.41
CA ILE A 158 -59.05 97.43 22.14
C ILE A 158 -58.02 97.14 23.25
N GLY A 159 -58.05 96.07 24.04
CA GLY A 159 -58.95 94.93 24.08
C GLY A 159 -58.15 93.64 24.28
N SER A 160 -58.25 93.02 25.47
CA SER A 160 -57.64 91.73 25.86
C SER A 160 -56.08 91.67 25.93
N GLU A 161 -55.45 90.83 26.77
CA GLU A 161 -55.98 89.81 27.69
C GLU A 161 -55.03 89.56 28.88
N ASP A 162 -55.58 89.41 30.09
CA ASP A 162 -54.89 88.77 31.21
C ASP A 162 -54.95 87.23 31.04
N MET A 163 -53.86 86.51 31.35
CA MET A 163 -53.93 85.06 31.55
C MET A 163 -53.27 84.64 32.87
N GLN A 164 -54.09 84.04 33.72
CA GLN A 164 -53.79 83.66 35.10
C GLN A 164 -52.96 82.37 35.21
N ASP A 165 -52.30 82.26 36.37
CA ASP A 165 -51.88 81.05 37.09
C ASP A 165 -52.26 79.67 36.49
N LYS A 166 -51.24 78.83 36.28
CA LYS A 166 -51.37 77.37 36.48
C LYS A 166 -50.17 76.76 37.21
N LYS A 167 -50.34 76.52 38.52
CA LYS A 167 -49.57 75.49 39.23
C LYS A 167 -49.90 74.10 38.66
N LYS A 168 -48.89 73.25 38.43
CA LYS A 168 -48.98 71.80 38.69
C LYS A 168 -47.60 71.18 38.96
N LYS A 169 -47.62 70.03 39.64
CA LYS A 169 -46.49 69.41 40.35
C LYS A 169 -45.88 68.23 39.58
N LYS A 170 -44.67 67.82 40.03
CA LYS A 170 -43.96 66.55 39.76
C LYS A 170 -43.42 66.44 38.33
N GLN A 171 -42.23 65.90 38.06
CA GLN A 171 -41.15 65.36 38.92
C GLN A 171 -39.80 65.49 38.11
N GLN A 172 -38.63 64.92 38.42
CA GLN A 172 -38.25 63.82 39.31
C GLN A 172 -37.17 64.26 40.33
N GLN A 173 -35.90 63.89 40.14
CA GLN A 173 -34.82 63.83 41.13
C GLN A 173 -33.45 63.73 40.44
N ALA A 174 -32.47 64.53 40.90
CA ALA A 174 -31.08 64.10 41.06
C ALA A 174 -30.48 64.96 42.19
N GLN A 175 -29.86 64.32 43.20
CA GLN A 175 -29.36 65.02 44.38
C GLN A 175 -27.92 65.51 44.14
N PHE A 176 -27.64 66.77 44.49
CA PHE A 176 -26.33 67.11 45.03
C PHE A 176 -26.51 68.06 46.22
N VAL A 177 -25.97 67.67 47.38
CA VAL A 177 -26.14 68.39 48.65
C VAL A 177 -24.87 69.17 48.93
N VAL A 178 -24.93 70.50 48.80
CA VAL A 178 -23.92 71.39 49.40
C VAL A 178 -24.54 72.00 50.65
N ARG A 179 -24.14 71.51 51.82
CA ARG A 179 -24.45 72.17 53.10
C ARG A 179 -23.55 73.40 53.23
N GLY A 180 -24.14 74.59 53.15
CA GLY A 180 -23.49 75.86 53.51
C GLY A 180 -24.42 76.69 54.35
N ASN A 181 -24.16 76.79 55.67
CA ASN A 181 -24.90 77.70 56.54
C ASN A 181 -24.45 79.15 56.26
N ALA A 182 -25.35 79.99 55.79
CA ALA A 182 -25.18 81.44 55.81
C ALA A 182 -26.51 82.10 56.24
N PRO A 183 -26.54 82.92 57.31
CA PRO A 183 -27.78 83.51 57.80
C PRO A 183 -28.23 84.73 57.00
N SER A 184 -29.54 84.93 57.01
CA SER A 184 -30.26 86.08 56.45
C SER A 184 -29.69 87.44 56.86
N LEU A 185 -29.54 88.34 55.88
CA LEU A 185 -29.45 89.80 56.08
C LEU A 185 -30.71 90.50 55.56
N ALA A 186 -31.86 90.16 56.15
CA ALA A 186 -33.12 90.87 55.96
C ALA A 186 -33.52 91.62 57.24
N ASN A 187 -32.80 92.70 57.57
CA ASN A 187 -33.27 93.85 58.37
C ASN A 187 -32.09 94.80 58.69
N ILE A 188 -32.09 96.00 58.11
CA ILE A 188 -31.85 97.31 58.74
C ILE A 188 -32.33 98.34 57.72
N ASN A 189 -33.56 98.82 57.90
CA ASN A 189 -34.10 99.96 57.18
C ASN A 189 -35.07 100.70 58.10
N ARG A 190 -34.53 101.61 58.92
CA ARG A 190 -35.32 102.53 59.75
C ARG A 190 -34.74 103.95 59.67
N GLY A 191 -35.31 104.70 58.73
CA GLY A 191 -35.55 106.14 58.72
C GLY A 191 -34.56 107.10 59.38
N ILE A 192 -33.91 107.91 58.54
CA ILE A 192 -33.50 109.30 58.86
C ILE A 192 -33.81 110.18 57.62
N PRO A 193 -34.67 111.20 57.71
CA PRO A 193 -34.83 112.25 56.70
C PRO A 193 -34.15 113.57 57.16
N PRO A 194 -34.08 114.62 56.32
CA PRO A 194 -33.38 114.63 55.04
C PRO A 194 -32.39 115.82 54.94
N ASN A 195 -31.68 115.89 53.82
CA ASN A 195 -31.14 117.13 53.24
C ASN A 195 -30.07 117.92 54.05
N LYS A 196 -28.79 117.57 53.86
CA LYS A 196 -27.64 118.50 53.95
C LYS A 196 -26.60 118.08 52.90
N VAL A 197 -26.18 119.03 52.06
CA VAL A 197 -25.14 118.81 51.04
C VAL A 197 -23.78 118.66 51.72
N LEU A 198 -23.44 117.43 52.09
CA LEU A 198 -22.09 117.05 52.47
C LEU A 198 -21.27 116.84 51.19
N ARG A 199 -20.55 117.88 50.79
CA ARG A 199 -19.45 117.76 49.83
C ARG A 199 -18.36 116.91 50.50
N THR A 200 -18.40 115.60 50.28
CA THR A 200 -17.49 114.61 50.87
C THR A 200 -16.08 114.78 50.31
N VAL A 201 -15.36 115.77 50.82
CA VAL A 201 -13.90 115.73 50.82
C VAL A 201 -13.51 114.51 51.64
N TYR A 202 -13.08 113.45 50.94
CA TYR A 202 -12.59 112.23 51.55
C TYR A 202 -11.28 112.55 52.29
N MET A 203 -11.40 112.94 53.55
CA MET A 203 -10.28 112.91 54.49
C MET A 203 -9.94 111.43 54.73
N PRO A 204 -8.68 110.99 54.53
CA PRO A 204 -8.29 109.60 54.74
C PRO A 204 -8.53 109.17 56.19
N ASN A 205 -9.67 108.54 56.44
CA ASN A 205 -10.02 108.03 57.74
C ASN A 205 -9.20 106.75 57.97
N GLN A 206 -8.59 106.55 59.14
CA GLN A 206 -7.78 105.35 59.39
C GLN A 206 -8.58 104.06 59.16
N GLN A 207 -9.89 104.11 59.40
CA GLN A 207 -10.83 103.02 59.10
C GLN A 207 -11.01 102.78 57.59
N THR A 208 -11.07 103.81 56.75
CA THR A 208 -11.20 103.61 55.29
C THR A 208 -9.88 103.17 54.66
N ALA A 209 -8.73 103.62 55.20
CA ALA A 209 -7.40 103.09 54.83
C ALA A 209 -7.16 101.65 55.29
N ALA A 210 -7.75 101.23 56.42
CA ALA A 210 -7.76 99.84 56.85
C ALA A 210 -8.68 98.99 55.95
N LEU A 211 -9.87 99.51 55.62
CA LEU A 211 -10.82 98.83 54.73
C LEU A 211 -10.25 98.64 53.32
N THR A 212 -9.60 99.64 52.72
CA THR A 212 -8.93 99.45 51.42
C THR A 212 -7.85 98.38 51.49
N LYS A 213 -7.01 98.35 52.53
CA LYS A 213 -6.04 97.26 52.73
C LYS A 213 -6.69 95.89 52.91
N THR A 214 -7.86 95.80 53.57
CA THR A 214 -8.60 94.53 53.63
C THR A 214 -9.19 94.12 52.29
N ILE A 215 -9.64 95.09 51.47
CA ILE A 215 -10.13 94.84 50.11
C ILE A 215 -8.98 94.39 49.21
N GLU A 216 -7.82 95.05 49.26
CA GLU A 216 -6.61 94.65 48.53
C GLU A 216 -6.12 93.25 48.93
N ASN A 217 -6.18 92.90 50.22
CA ASN A 217 -5.84 91.55 50.68
C ASN A 217 -6.87 90.50 50.22
N LEU A 218 -8.17 90.83 50.23
CA LEU A 218 -9.22 89.94 49.72
C LEU A 218 -9.15 89.79 48.20
N GLN A 219 -8.76 90.83 47.46
CA GLN A 219 -8.50 90.79 46.03
C GLN A 219 -7.31 89.88 45.72
N LYS A 220 -6.17 90.05 46.39
CA LYS A 220 -5.01 89.15 46.26
C LYS A 220 -5.33 87.70 46.64
N GLN A 221 -6.16 87.50 47.66
CA GLN A 221 -6.66 86.16 47.99
C GLN A 221 -7.52 85.59 46.86
N LEU A 222 -8.43 86.38 46.28
CA LEU A 222 -9.25 85.97 45.14
C LEU A 222 -8.40 85.66 43.90
N GLU A 223 -7.42 86.50 43.56
CA GLU A 223 -6.44 86.30 42.48
C GLU A 223 -5.66 85.00 42.69
N SER A 224 -5.06 84.79 43.88
CA SER A 224 -4.34 83.55 44.19
C SER A 224 -5.23 82.30 44.16
N HIS A 225 -6.52 82.44 44.49
CA HIS A 225 -7.49 81.37 44.33
C HIS A 225 -7.87 81.13 42.87
N GLN A 226 -7.95 82.18 42.04
CA GLN A 226 -8.17 82.08 40.60
C GLN A 226 -7.00 81.35 39.93
N GLU A 227 -5.76 81.79 40.17
CA GLU A 227 -4.53 81.13 39.69
C GLU A 227 -4.47 79.65 40.12
N LEU A 228 -4.84 79.35 41.37
CA LEU A 228 -4.89 77.96 41.87
C LEU A 228 -6.02 77.13 41.23
N THR A 229 -7.15 77.75 40.86
CA THR A 229 -8.19 77.06 40.09
C THR A 229 -7.82 76.88 38.63
N GLU A 230 -7.15 77.85 38.00
CA GLU A 230 -6.69 77.79 36.61
C GLU A 230 -5.61 76.72 36.46
N THR A 231 -4.56 76.73 37.29
CA THR A 231 -3.53 75.68 37.32
C THR A 231 -4.12 74.30 37.60
N ARG A 232 -5.14 74.19 38.46
CA ARG A 232 -5.89 72.93 38.67
C ARG A 232 -6.70 72.50 37.45
N ILE A 233 -7.35 73.43 36.75
CA ILE A 233 -8.06 73.14 35.49
C ILE A 233 -7.06 72.68 34.43
N GLN A 234 -5.91 73.33 34.33
CA GLN A 234 -4.86 73.01 33.37
C GLN A 234 -4.27 71.61 33.63
N ALA A 235 -3.93 71.28 34.88
CA ALA A 235 -3.50 69.94 35.27
C ALA A 235 -4.55 68.85 34.99
N LEU A 236 -5.86 69.16 35.09
CA LEU A 236 -6.92 68.24 34.69
C LEU A 236 -7.01 68.08 33.17
N LEU A 237 -6.88 69.17 32.40
CA LEU A 237 -6.86 69.13 30.93
C LEU A 237 -5.66 68.33 30.40
N ASP A 238 -4.48 68.55 30.98
CA ASP A 238 -3.26 67.80 30.66
C ASP A 238 -3.43 66.31 31.02
N GLY A 239 -4.03 66.00 32.18
CA GLY A 239 -4.39 64.63 32.57
C GLY A 239 -5.34 63.95 31.58
N PHE A 240 -6.38 64.64 31.11
CA PHE A 240 -7.28 64.13 30.06
C PHE A 240 -6.57 63.97 28.72
N ALA A 241 -5.64 64.86 28.36
CA ALA A 241 -4.85 64.75 27.14
C ALA A 241 -3.89 63.54 27.20
N GLU A 242 -3.22 63.31 28.33
CA GLU A 242 -2.41 62.13 28.57
C GLU A 242 -3.22 60.83 28.53
N GLU A 243 -4.38 60.79 29.19
CA GLU A 243 -5.22 59.59 29.23
C GLU A 243 -5.78 59.27 27.83
N LYS A 244 -6.19 60.29 27.07
CA LYS A 244 -6.55 60.14 25.65
C LYS A 244 -5.37 59.64 24.81
N ALA A 245 -4.16 60.16 25.01
CA ALA A 245 -2.97 59.70 24.28
C ALA A 245 -2.62 58.23 24.61
N LYS A 246 -2.74 57.83 25.88
CA LYS A 246 -2.55 56.44 26.35
C LYS A 246 -3.61 55.51 25.75
N MET A 247 -4.87 55.94 25.70
CA MET A 247 -5.97 55.21 25.06
C MET A 247 -5.71 55.01 23.55
N MET A 248 -5.37 56.09 22.82
CA MET A 248 -5.06 56.03 21.39
C MET A 248 -3.87 55.10 21.09
N LEU A 249 -2.79 55.18 21.88
CA LEU A 249 -1.64 54.29 21.74
C LEU A 249 -2.01 52.82 22.02
N HIS A 250 -2.86 52.57 23.02
CA HIS A 250 -3.33 51.22 23.31
C HIS A 250 -4.21 50.67 22.19
N GLN A 251 -5.13 51.49 21.66
CA GLN A 251 -5.96 51.14 20.51
C GLN A 251 -5.09 50.82 19.27
N GLN A 252 -4.11 51.66 18.95
CA GLN A 252 -3.17 51.41 17.86
C GLN A 252 -2.41 50.09 18.06
N GLN A 253 -1.95 49.78 19.27
CA GLN A 253 -1.30 48.49 19.57
C GLN A 253 -2.25 47.28 19.43
N LEU A 254 -3.56 47.44 19.65
CA LEU A 254 -4.56 46.40 19.42
C LEU A 254 -4.84 46.23 17.93
N GLU A 255 -4.94 47.32 17.18
CA GLU A 255 -5.09 47.32 15.71
C GLU A 255 -3.87 46.70 15.02
N ASP A 256 -2.65 47.05 15.43
CA ASP A 256 -1.40 46.44 14.96
C ASP A 256 -1.39 44.93 15.21
N LYS A 257 -1.73 44.48 16.43
CA LYS A 257 -1.82 43.05 16.78
C LYS A 257 -2.91 42.33 15.97
N SER A 258 -4.07 42.97 15.79
CA SER A 258 -5.15 42.44 14.97
C SER A 258 -4.69 42.24 13.52
N SER A 259 -4.05 43.25 12.92
CA SER A 259 -3.50 43.15 11.56
C SER A 259 -2.43 42.07 11.43
N GLN A 260 -1.57 41.88 12.46
CA GLN A 260 -0.57 40.81 12.47
C GLN A 260 -1.24 39.42 12.51
N LEU A 261 -2.28 39.24 13.33
CA LEU A 261 -3.04 38.00 13.41
C LEU A 261 -3.83 37.74 12.12
N GLU A 262 -4.49 38.73 11.53
CA GLU A 262 -5.15 38.61 10.22
C GLU A 262 -4.14 38.17 9.14
N ASN A 263 -2.95 38.80 9.08
CA ASN A 263 -1.87 38.42 8.16
C ASN A 263 -1.34 37.00 8.40
N GLN A 264 -1.23 36.54 9.65
CA GLN A 264 -0.84 35.17 9.96
C GLN A 264 -1.92 34.16 9.53
N VAL A 265 -3.19 34.46 9.82
CA VAL A 265 -4.34 33.65 9.40
C VAL A 265 -4.45 33.59 7.87
N GLU A 266 -4.15 34.67 7.16
CA GLU A 266 -4.16 34.63 5.70
C GLU A 266 -2.98 33.81 5.14
N LYS A 267 -1.78 33.93 5.72
CA LYS A 267 -0.63 33.09 5.34
C LYS A 267 -0.90 31.60 5.57
N THR A 268 -1.45 31.21 6.71
CA THR A 268 -1.79 29.80 6.98
C THR A 268 -2.91 29.30 6.08
N LYS A 269 -3.93 30.11 5.80
CA LYS A 269 -4.97 29.78 4.79
C LYS A 269 -4.37 29.56 3.40
N ARG A 270 -3.49 30.44 2.92
CA ARG A 270 -2.82 30.30 1.62
C ARG A 270 -2.00 29.00 1.56
N VAL A 271 -1.17 28.74 2.57
CA VAL A 271 -0.40 27.49 2.67
C VAL A 271 -1.32 26.27 2.68
N LEU A 272 -2.41 26.27 3.47
CA LEU A 272 -3.37 25.17 3.51
C LEU A 272 -4.03 24.93 2.14
N THR A 273 -4.44 25.99 1.43
CA THR A 273 -5.01 25.83 0.07
C THR A 273 -3.98 25.27 -0.93
N GLN A 274 -2.71 25.66 -0.80
CA GLN A 274 -1.64 25.14 -1.65
C GLN A 274 -1.33 23.67 -1.34
N THR A 275 -1.13 23.29 -0.07
CA THR A 275 -0.87 21.90 0.31
C THR A 275 -2.04 20.98 0.00
N THR A 276 -3.29 21.45 0.15
CA THR A 276 -4.49 20.70 -0.27
C THR A 276 -4.51 20.48 -1.78
N LYS A 277 -4.18 21.49 -2.58
CA LYS A 277 -4.06 21.36 -4.05
C LYS A 277 -2.95 20.39 -4.45
N GLU A 278 -1.77 20.50 -3.84
CA GLU A 278 -0.64 19.61 -4.07
C GLU A 278 -0.96 18.15 -3.69
N TYR A 279 -1.63 17.93 -2.55
CA TYR A 279 -2.12 16.62 -2.14
C TYR A 279 -3.12 16.02 -3.12
N LEU A 280 -4.10 16.80 -3.59
CA LEU A 280 -5.09 16.32 -4.57
C LEU A 280 -4.44 15.96 -5.92
N VAL A 281 -3.48 16.76 -6.40
CA VAL A 281 -2.71 16.47 -7.61
C VAL A 281 -1.84 15.23 -7.43
N LEU A 282 -1.18 15.06 -6.27
CA LEU A 282 -0.37 13.89 -5.97
C LEU A 282 -1.22 12.62 -5.86
N ARG A 283 -2.41 12.70 -5.24
CA ARG A 283 -3.39 11.60 -5.18
C ARG A 283 -3.83 11.17 -6.58
N HIS A 284 -4.19 12.12 -7.46
CA HIS A 284 -4.55 11.80 -8.84
C HIS A 284 -3.39 11.12 -9.58
N LYS A 285 -2.18 11.68 -9.50
CA LYS A 285 -0.99 11.10 -10.14
C LYS A 285 -0.69 9.68 -9.64
N SER A 286 -0.80 9.44 -8.33
CA SER A 286 -0.63 8.10 -7.74
C SER A 286 -1.63 7.10 -8.34
N GLN A 287 -2.92 7.47 -8.37
CA GLN A 287 -3.98 6.63 -8.95
C GLN A 287 -3.78 6.38 -10.44
N GLU A 288 -3.31 7.37 -11.19
CA GLU A 288 -2.99 7.25 -12.61
C GLU A 288 -1.79 6.32 -12.86
N THR A 289 -0.72 6.43 -12.05
CA THR A 289 0.41 5.50 -12.10
C THR A 289 0.04 4.08 -11.67
N GLU A 290 -0.82 3.91 -10.67
CA GLU A 290 -1.36 2.61 -10.27
C GLU A 290 -2.19 1.98 -11.40
N ARG A 291 -3.04 2.77 -12.08
CA ARG A 291 -3.85 2.29 -13.21
C ARG A 291 -2.96 1.85 -14.38
N LEU A 292 -1.95 2.64 -14.75
CA LEU A 292 -0.98 2.29 -15.79
C LEU A 292 -0.19 1.03 -15.44
N ALA A 293 0.29 0.90 -14.20
CA ALA A 293 0.98 -0.31 -13.74
C ALA A 293 0.07 -1.56 -13.77
N HIS A 294 -1.22 -1.41 -13.47
CA HIS A 294 -2.19 -2.50 -13.62
C HIS A 294 -2.45 -2.86 -15.09
N GLU A 295 -2.53 -1.88 -15.99
CA GLU A 295 -2.66 -2.10 -17.44
C GLU A 295 -1.42 -2.84 -18.00
N GLU A 296 -0.21 -2.42 -17.64
CA GLU A 296 1.04 -3.09 -18.02
C GLU A 296 1.12 -4.52 -17.49
N LEU A 297 0.79 -4.73 -16.21
CA LEU A 297 0.79 -6.05 -15.56
C LEU A 297 -0.23 -7.00 -16.21
N LEU A 298 -1.38 -6.49 -16.65
CA LEU A 298 -2.39 -7.27 -17.38
C LEU A 298 -1.88 -7.64 -18.78
N GLN A 299 -1.23 -6.73 -19.51
CA GLN A 299 -0.58 -7.05 -20.79
C GLN A 299 0.53 -8.09 -20.65
N VAL A 300 1.32 -8.04 -19.58
CA VAL A 300 2.35 -9.04 -19.29
C VAL A 300 1.71 -10.39 -18.96
N LYS A 301 0.63 -10.43 -18.16
CA LYS A 301 -0.12 -11.67 -17.89
C LYS A 301 -0.64 -12.32 -19.16
N GLN A 302 -1.32 -11.56 -20.03
CA GLN A 302 -1.80 -12.07 -21.32
C GLN A 302 -0.67 -12.62 -22.20
N LYS A 303 0.50 -11.98 -22.23
CA LYS A 303 1.68 -12.49 -22.93
C LYS A 303 2.19 -13.80 -22.32
N CYS A 304 2.24 -13.90 -21.00
CA CYS A 304 2.62 -15.12 -20.30
C CYS A 304 1.62 -16.26 -20.54
N GLU A 305 0.31 -15.98 -20.47
CA GLU A 305 -0.76 -16.94 -20.79
C GLU A 305 -0.62 -17.46 -22.22
N ASN A 306 -0.47 -16.56 -23.20
CA ASN A 306 -0.24 -16.94 -24.60
C ASN A 306 0.99 -17.84 -24.76
N LEU A 307 2.14 -17.44 -24.20
CA LEU A 307 3.38 -18.24 -24.23
C LEU A 307 3.23 -19.59 -23.51
N VAL A 308 2.44 -19.67 -22.44
CA VAL A 308 2.11 -20.94 -21.79
C VAL A 308 1.25 -21.81 -22.71
N THR A 309 0.23 -21.27 -23.39
CA THR A 309 -0.56 -22.07 -24.36
C THR A 309 0.27 -22.52 -25.57
N GLU A 310 1.24 -21.72 -26.03
CA GLU A 310 2.16 -22.13 -27.09
C GLU A 310 3.10 -23.24 -26.61
N LYS A 311 3.65 -23.09 -25.40
CA LYS A 311 4.49 -24.11 -24.77
C LYS A 311 3.73 -25.43 -24.55
N THR A 312 2.48 -25.40 -24.10
CA THR A 312 1.69 -26.63 -23.92
C THR A 312 1.36 -27.27 -25.27
N LYS A 313 0.95 -26.49 -26.29
CA LYS A 313 0.75 -27.00 -27.67
C LYS A 313 2.01 -27.66 -28.24
N LEU A 314 3.18 -27.04 -28.05
CA LEU A 314 4.46 -27.62 -28.47
C LEU A 314 4.82 -28.87 -27.66
N SER A 315 4.59 -28.87 -26.35
CA SER A 315 4.83 -30.03 -25.49
C SER A 315 3.95 -31.22 -25.87
N VAL A 316 2.69 -30.99 -26.23
CA VAL A 316 1.77 -32.04 -26.70
C VAL A 316 2.24 -32.59 -28.05
N LYS A 317 2.59 -31.72 -29.02
CA LYS A 317 3.16 -32.17 -30.30
C LYS A 317 4.42 -33.01 -30.14
N VAL A 318 5.35 -32.59 -29.28
CA VAL A 318 6.56 -33.36 -28.99
C VAL A 318 6.22 -34.70 -28.32
N GLN A 319 5.22 -34.75 -27.43
CA GLN A 319 4.73 -36.01 -26.87
C GLN A 319 4.16 -36.93 -27.95
N GLU A 320 3.24 -36.42 -28.80
CA GLU A 320 2.66 -37.14 -29.94
C GLU A 320 3.74 -37.67 -30.90
N GLU A 321 4.75 -36.87 -31.25
CA GLU A 321 5.89 -37.27 -32.08
C GLU A 321 6.74 -38.36 -31.39
N THR A 322 7.00 -38.24 -30.09
CA THR A 322 7.73 -39.29 -29.35
C THR A 322 6.92 -40.57 -29.20
N ASP A 323 5.60 -40.50 -29.07
CA ASP A 323 4.73 -41.67 -29.02
C ASP A 323 4.63 -42.36 -30.37
N ALA A 324 4.44 -41.61 -31.46
CA ALA A 324 4.49 -42.17 -32.82
C ALA A 324 5.83 -42.87 -33.09
N LEU A 325 6.96 -42.28 -32.68
CA LEU A 325 8.27 -42.93 -32.80
C LEU A 325 8.40 -44.17 -31.89
N ARG A 326 7.85 -44.15 -30.68
CA ARG A 326 7.79 -45.32 -29.77
C ARG A 326 6.95 -46.45 -30.33
N GLU A 327 5.85 -46.16 -31.02
CA GLU A 327 5.03 -47.16 -31.71
C GLU A 327 5.83 -47.78 -32.88
N VAL A 328 6.40 -46.97 -33.78
CA VAL A 328 7.19 -47.46 -34.93
C VAL A 328 8.35 -48.36 -34.49
N VAL A 329 9.15 -47.93 -33.50
CA VAL A 329 10.27 -48.73 -32.97
C VAL A 329 9.78 -50.04 -32.33
N ARG A 330 8.58 -50.06 -31.74
CA ARG A 330 7.96 -51.27 -31.19
C ARG A 330 7.45 -52.20 -32.29
N GLU A 331 6.87 -51.67 -33.36
CA GLU A 331 6.43 -52.44 -34.52
C GLU A 331 7.62 -53.09 -35.23
N GLU A 332 8.71 -52.34 -35.48
CA GLU A 332 9.97 -52.87 -36.03
C GLU A 332 10.59 -53.94 -35.11
N GLY A 333 10.60 -53.69 -33.79
CA GLY A 333 11.03 -54.67 -32.80
C GLY A 333 10.18 -55.95 -32.80
N ASN A 334 8.86 -55.83 -32.93
CA ASN A 334 7.96 -56.98 -33.04
C ASN A 334 8.15 -57.74 -34.35
N GLN A 335 8.35 -57.05 -35.48
CA GLN A 335 8.62 -57.66 -36.78
C GLN A 335 9.91 -58.47 -36.76
N THR A 336 11.02 -57.89 -36.27
CA THR A 336 12.30 -58.62 -36.16
C THR A 336 12.20 -59.83 -35.22
N VAL A 337 11.48 -59.74 -34.10
CA VAL A 337 11.20 -60.90 -33.23
C VAL A 337 10.40 -61.99 -33.95
N LEU A 338 9.39 -61.62 -34.75
CA LEU A 338 8.62 -62.57 -35.56
C LEU A 338 9.48 -63.24 -36.65
N GLU A 339 10.39 -62.49 -37.29
CA GLU A 339 11.35 -63.03 -38.24
C GLU A 339 12.30 -64.04 -37.60
N PHE A 340 12.94 -63.70 -36.46
CA PHE A 340 13.80 -64.64 -35.73
C PHE A 340 13.04 -65.88 -35.24
N ARG A 341 11.79 -65.72 -34.81
CA ARG A 341 10.92 -66.86 -34.45
C ARG A 341 10.65 -67.76 -35.67
N ASN A 342 10.32 -67.18 -36.82
CA ASN A 342 10.07 -67.92 -38.06
C ASN A 342 11.33 -68.63 -38.57
N GLN A 343 12.50 -67.98 -38.48
CA GLN A 343 13.79 -68.59 -38.78
C GLN A 343 14.09 -69.78 -37.85
N THR A 344 13.87 -69.61 -36.54
CA THR A 344 14.03 -70.69 -35.55
C THR A 344 13.13 -71.88 -35.89
N LEU A 345 11.84 -71.64 -36.12
CA LEU A 345 10.88 -72.67 -36.53
C LEU A 345 11.27 -73.34 -37.86
N SER A 346 11.87 -72.62 -38.82
CA SER A 346 12.41 -73.24 -40.03
C SER A 346 13.55 -74.20 -39.73
N ARG A 347 14.54 -73.76 -38.92
CA ARG A 347 15.68 -74.59 -38.56
C ARG A 347 15.29 -75.79 -37.67
N GLU A 348 14.26 -75.66 -36.86
CA GLU A 348 13.65 -76.77 -36.13
C GLU A 348 13.02 -77.81 -37.07
N ARG A 349 12.31 -77.38 -38.12
CA ARG A 349 11.80 -78.28 -39.17
C ARG A 349 12.94 -78.96 -39.94
N ASP A 350 13.97 -78.21 -40.33
CA ASP A 350 15.15 -78.75 -41.02
C ASP A 350 15.86 -79.80 -40.14
N LEU A 351 16.04 -79.52 -38.84
CA LEU A 351 16.57 -80.47 -37.86
C LEU A 351 15.67 -81.68 -37.66
N HIS A 352 14.35 -81.55 -37.76
CA HIS A 352 13.42 -82.67 -37.68
C HIS A 352 13.57 -83.58 -38.90
N ILE A 353 13.58 -83.02 -40.11
CA ILE A 353 13.80 -83.76 -41.36
C ILE A 353 15.17 -84.47 -41.33
N LEU A 354 16.23 -83.81 -40.86
CA LEU A 354 17.55 -84.44 -40.71
C LEU A 354 17.55 -85.57 -39.67
N LYS A 355 16.79 -85.45 -38.57
CA LYS A 355 16.62 -86.53 -37.58
C LYS A 355 15.86 -87.72 -38.17
N GLU A 356 14.81 -87.49 -38.95
CA GLU A 356 14.06 -88.53 -39.66
C GLU A 356 14.94 -89.25 -40.70
N GLN A 357 15.69 -88.49 -41.51
CA GLN A 357 16.65 -89.05 -42.48
C GLN A 357 17.75 -89.86 -41.79
N TYR A 358 18.30 -89.36 -40.68
CA TYR A 358 19.30 -90.08 -39.90
C TYR A 358 18.71 -91.36 -39.27
N ALA A 359 17.50 -91.32 -38.73
CA ALA A 359 16.81 -92.50 -38.20
C ALA A 359 16.54 -93.54 -39.29
N ALA A 360 16.07 -93.12 -40.47
CA ALA A 360 15.86 -94.01 -41.62
C ALA A 360 17.17 -94.63 -42.13
N MET A 361 18.27 -93.86 -42.16
CA MET A 361 19.60 -94.37 -42.49
C MET A 361 20.10 -95.37 -41.42
N GLN A 362 19.92 -95.04 -40.13
CA GLN A 362 20.28 -95.92 -39.02
C GLN A 362 19.48 -97.23 -39.07
N GLU A 363 18.19 -97.18 -39.39
CA GLU A 363 17.37 -98.37 -39.66
C GLU A 363 17.88 -99.19 -40.85
N ALA A 364 18.25 -98.54 -41.96
CA ALA A 364 18.81 -99.24 -43.13
C ALA A 364 20.14 -99.93 -42.77
N CYS A 365 21.00 -99.27 -41.99
CA CYS A 365 22.24 -99.85 -41.47
C CYS A 365 21.99 -101.00 -40.49
N THR A 366 21.04 -100.89 -39.55
CA THR A 366 20.73 -101.98 -38.61
C THR A 366 20.09 -103.18 -39.32
N LYS A 367 19.18 -102.97 -40.28
CA LYS A 367 18.65 -104.02 -41.16
C LYS A 367 19.77 -104.74 -41.92
N ARG A 368 20.72 -103.99 -42.50
CA ARG A 368 21.88 -104.58 -43.20
C ARG A 368 22.83 -105.33 -42.26
N ILE A 369 23.02 -104.87 -41.02
CA ILE A 369 23.78 -105.58 -39.99
C ILE A 369 23.07 -106.88 -39.60
N GLN A 370 21.74 -106.86 -39.39
CA GLN A 370 20.93 -108.04 -39.10
C GLN A 370 21.00 -109.06 -40.25
N ASP A 371 20.89 -108.63 -41.51
CA ASP A 371 21.06 -109.49 -42.68
C ASP A 371 22.44 -110.17 -42.72
N LEU A 372 23.51 -109.40 -42.46
CA LEU A 372 24.86 -109.93 -42.39
C LEU A 372 25.04 -110.89 -41.21
N GLN A 373 24.45 -110.60 -40.04
CA GLN A 373 24.43 -111.50 -38.89
C GLN A 373 23.69 -112.81 -39.23
N VAL A 374 22.52 -112.76 -39.88
CA VAL A 374 21.77 -113.95 -40.32
C VAL A 374 22.53 -114.75 -41.38
N ARG A 375 23.24 -114.10 -42.30
CA ARG A 375 24.13 -114.78 -43.25
C ARG A 375 25.29 -115.45 -42.54
N LEU A 376 25.93 -114.77 -41.58
CA LEU A 376 27.03 -115.32 -40.77
C LEU A 376 26.59 -116.49 -39.88
N THR A 377 25.41 -116.44 -39.24
CA THR A 377 24.90 -117.56 -38.44
C THR A 377 24.54 -118.76 -39.31
N LYS A 378 23.93 -118.56 -40.48
CA LYS A 378 23.72 -119.61 -41.49
C LYS A 378 25.03 -120.21 -42.01
N LEU A 379 26.07 -119.39 -42.19
CA LEU A 379 27.38 -119.88 -42.60
C LEU A 379 28.05 -120.69 -41.47
N ARG A 380 28.01 -120.18 -40.23
CA ARG A 380 28.52 -120.88 -39.03
C ARG A 380 27.80 -122.21 -38.80
N SER A 381 26.47 -122.28 -38.93
CA SER A 381 25.73 -123.53 -38.76
C SER A 381 26.03 -124.54 -39.89
N ARG A 382 26.22 -124.08 -41.14
CA ARG A 382 26.73 -124.92 -42.23
C ARG A 382 28.12 -125.46 -41.91
N TYR A 383 29.07 -124.63 -41.50
CA TYR A 383 30.42 -125.09 -41.09
C TYR A 383 30.34 -126.08 -39.92
N GLN A 384 29.55 -125.82 -38.88
CA GLN A 384 29.32 -126.77 -37.78
C GLN A 384 28.71 -128.09 -38.25
N SER A 385 27.77 -128.07 -39.21
CA SER A 385 27.18 -129.30 -39.76
C SER A 385 28.18 -130.10 -40.60
N LEU A 386 29.07 -129.42 -41.34
CA LEU A 386 30.12 -130.03 -42.14
C LEU A 386 31.23 -130.58 -41.25
N ASP A 387 31.59 -129.88 -40.18
CA ASP A 387 32.56 -130.33 -39.19
C ASP A 387 32.04 -131.53 -38.38
N LYS A 388 30.76 -131.51 -37.94
CA LYS A 388 30.09 -132.69 -37.36
C LYS A 388 30.06 -133.87 -38.33
N ARG A 389 29.76 -133.63 -39.61
CA ARG A 389 29.79 -134.66 -40.65
C ARG A 389 31.20 -135.22 -40.82
N ARG A 390 32.22 -134.36 -40.89
CA ARG A 390 33.63 -134.76 -40.98
C ARG A 390 34.07 -135.56 -39.76
N ALA A 391 33.64 -135.20 -38.56
CA ALA A 391 33.89 -135.97 -37.34
C ALA A 391 33.24 -137.37 -37.42
N MET A 392 31.97 -137.46 -37.84
CA MET A 392 31.27 -138.74 -38.04
C MET A 392 31.90 -139.60 -39.14
N GLU A 393 32.37 -138.99 -40.24
CA GLU A 393 33.11 -139.66 -41.32
C GLU A 393 34.48 -140.14 -40.82
N MET A 394 35.22 -139.32 -40.05
CA MET A 394 36.49 -139.73 -39.42
C MET A 394 36.30 -140.86 -38.40
N GLU A 395 35.22 -140.85 -37.62
CA GLU A 395 34.82 -141.96 -36.75
C GLU A 395 34.48 -143.23 -37.55
N GLY A 396 33.75 -143.08 -38.67
CA GLY A 396 33.47 -144.17 -39.61
C GLY A 396 34.75 -144.79 -40.13
N PHE A 397 35.64 -143.97 -40.72
CA PHE A 397 36.94 -144.40 -41.21
C PHE A 397 37.82 -145.03 -40.12
N THR A 398 37.77 -144.56 -38.86
CA THR A 398 38.51 -145.23 -37.76
C THR A 398 37.90 -146.57 -37.36
N ARG A 399 36.56 -146.70 -37.36
CA ARG A 399 35.87 -148.00 -37.16
C ARG A 399 36.20 -148.97 -38.29
N ASP A 400 36.23 -148.51 -39.53
CA ASP A 400 36.56 -149.32 -40.72
C ASP A 400 38.04 -149.71 -40.74
N LEU A 401 38.98 -148.80 -40.43
CA LEU A 401 40.39 -149.13 -40.25
C LEU A 401 40.60 -150.15 -39.12
N ALA A 402 39.85 -150.05 -38.02
CA ALA A 402 39.90 -151.04 -36.95
C ALA A 402 39.28 -152.39 -37.38
N GLY A 403 38.27 -152.38 -38.25
CA GLY A 403 37.68 -153.57 -38.87
C GLY A 403 38.67 -154.27 -39.82
N LEU A 404 39.29 -153.50 -40.71
CA LEU A 404 40.35 -153.93 -41.63
C LEU A 404 41.55 -154.48 -40.87
N LYS A 405 42.04 -153.81 -39.81
CA LYS A 405 43.10 -154.35 -38.94
C LYS A 405 42.71 -155.69 -38.32
N ARG A 406 41.47 -155.85 -37.84
CA ARG A 406 40.95 -157.13 -37.34
C ARG A 406 40.81 -158.21 -38.42
N HIS A 407 40.54 -157.84 -39.67
CA HIS A 407 40.47 -158.78 -40.79
C HIS A 407 41.87 -159.18 -41.28
N LEU A 408 42.80 -158.24 -41.31
CA LEU A 408 44.21 -158.47 -41.64
C LEU A 408 44.84 -159.39 -40.58
N GLN A 409 44.62 -159.15 -39.28
CA GLN A 409 45.02 -160.08 -38.21
C GLN A 409 44.40 -161.48 -38.37
N LYS A 410 43.12 -161.59 -38.77
CA LYS A 410 42.51 -162.89 -39.06
C LYS A 410 43.15 -163.59 -40.26
N LEU A 411 43.52 -162.85 -41.30
CA LEU A 411 44.22 -163.40 -42.47
C LEU A 411 45.67 -163.79 -42.17
N GLU A 412 46.39 -163.01 -41.35
CA GLU A 412 47.71 -163.39 -40.84
C GLU A 412 47.66 -164.70 -40.05
N VAL A 413 46.67 -164.87 -39.18
CA VAL A 413 46.45 -166.11 -38.40
C VAL A 413 46.07 -167.31 -39.29
N ILE A 414 45.43 -167.08 -40.45
CA ILE A 414 45.01 -168.14 -41.38
C ILE A 414 46.11 -168.50 -42.39
N LEU A 415 46.92 -167.53 -42.85
CA LEU A 415 47.94 -167.74 -43.89
C LEU A 415 49.32 -168.13 -43.34
N TYR A 416 49.65 -167.79 -42.09
CA TYR A 416 50.96 -168.07 -41.49
C TYR A 416 50.84 -168.74 -40.13
N GLY A 417 50.58 -170.05 -40.13
CA GLY A 417 50.56 -170.87 -38.93
C GLY A 417 51.89 -170.84 -38.15
N ARG A 418 51.96 -169.99 -37.12
CA ARG A 418 52.97 -169.93 -36.04
C ARG A 418 54.45 -169.90 -36.51
N GLY A 419 54.91 -168.75 -37.02
CA GLY A 419 56.33 -168.45 -37.25
C GLY A 419 57.10 -168.04 -35.98
N LEU A 420 58.38 -168.43 -35.88
CA LEU A 420 59.24 -168.30 -34.69
C LEU A 420 60.09 -167.00 -34.60
N SER A 421 60.72 -166.86 -33.43
CA SER A 421 61.62 -165.81 -32.89
C SER A 421 62.52 -165.03 -33.88
N THR A 422 62.77 -163.76 -33.55
CA THR A 422 63.68 -162.84 -34.26
C THR A 422 65.13 -162.83 -33.74
N GLN A 423 65.44 -163.44 -32.59
CA GLN A 423 66.75 -163.28 -31.96
C GLN A 423 67.87 -164.14 -32.59
N GLU A 424 67.50 -165.18 -33.34
CA GLU A 424 68.45 -166.08 -34.05
C GLU A 424 68.96 -165.48 -35.39
N ARG A 425 68.37 -164.37 -35.85
CA ARG A 425 68.76 -163.73 -37.14
C ARG A 425 70.03 -162.89 -37.08
N GLN A 426 70.64 -162.70 -35.91
CA GLN A 426 71.86 -161.88 -35.76
C GLN A 426 73.17 -162.62 -36.04
N VAL A 427 73.15 -163.95 -36.15
CA VAL A 427 74.39 -164.76 -36.29
C VAL A 427 74.97 -164.77 -37.72
N LEU A 428 74.17 -164.51 -38.76
CA LEU A 428 74.57 -164.69 -40.18
C LEU A 428 74.85 -163.38 -40.93
N ARG A 429 75.44 -162.37 -40.26
CA ARG A 429 75.80 -161.08 -40.88
C ARG A 429 77.25 -160.62 -40.71
N TYR A 430 78.11 -161.37 -40.02
CA TYR A 430 79.54 -161.03 -39.90
C TYR A 430 80.42 -161.68 -40.98
N ASP A 431 80.10 -162.91 -41.38
CA ASP A 431 80.93 -163.74 -42.29
C ASP A 431 80.98 -163.27 -43.76
N ALA A 432 80.29 -162.17 -44.11
CA ALA A 432 80.24 -161.65 -45.49
C ALA A 432 81.35 -160.64 -45.82
N ASN A 433 82.05 -160.10 -44.81
CA ASN A 433 83.04 -159.04 -45.01
C ASN A 433 84.46 -159.57 -45.23
N GLU A 434 84.85 -160.68 -44.58
CA GLU A 434 86.22 -161.21 -44.66
C GLU A 434 86.56 -161.74 -46.06
N LEU A 435 85.61 -162.37 -46.76
CA LEU A 435 85.76 -162.79 -48.16
C LEU A 435 85.96 -161.61 -49.14
N SER A 436 85.53 -160.40 -48.79
CA SER A 436 85.72 -159.21 -49.64
C SER A 436 87.17 -158.74 -49.64
N ASP A 437 87.84 -158.82 -48.50
CA ASP A 437 89.22 -158.32 -48.34
C ASP A 437 90.26 -159.28 -48.94
N GLU A 438 90.01 -160.60 -48.89
CA GLU A 438 90.88 -161.60 -49.54
C GLU A 438 90.89 -161.48 -51.07
N ILE A 439 89.74 -161.16 -51.69
CA ILE A 439 89.64 -160.95 -53.14
C ILE A 439 90.41 -159.67 -53.55
N ALA A 440 90.36 -158.61 -52.74
CA ALA A 440 91.11 -157.38 -52.97
C ALA A 440 92.63 -157.54 -52.77
N ALA A 441 93.07 -158.49 -51.96
CA ALA A 441 94.49 -158.81 -51.78
C ALA A 441 95.08 -159.56 -52.99
N LEU A 442 94.35 -160.54 -53.54
CA LEU A 442 94.78 -161.32 -54.71
C LEU A 442 94.84 -160.48 -55.99
N GLN A 443 93.96 -159.48 -56.14
CA GLN A 443 93.99 -158.56 -57.29
C GLN A 443 95.21 -157.62 -57.30
N ARG A 444 95.78 -157.27 -56.13
CA ARG A 444 97.02 -156.48 -56.08
C ARG A 444 98.25 -157.30 -56.47
N ARG A 445 98.35 -158.55 -56.00
CA ARG A 445 99.53 -159.40 -56.31
C ARG A 445 99.61 -159.84 -57.77
N LEU A 446 98.47 -159.88 -58.47
CA LEU A 446 98.44 -160.06 -59.93
C LEU A 446 98.88 -158.81 -60.71
N MET A 447 98.75 -157.61 -60.14
CA MET A 447 99.34 -156.39 -60.73
C MET A 447 100.87 -156.42 -60.58
N ASP A 448 101.39 -156.74 -59.39
CA ASP A 448 102.84 -156.80 -59.12
C ASP A 448 103.54 -157.81 -60.05
N LEU A 449 102.98 -159.03 -60.19
CA LEU A 449 103.48 -160.06 -61.12
C LEU A 449 103.35 -159.68 -62.61
N SER A 450 102.56 -158.67 -62.96
CA SER A 450 102.48 -158.14 -64.34
C SER A 450 103.43 -156.95 -64.59
N ALA A 451 103.98 -156.34 -63.53
CA ALA A 451 105.02 -155.33 -63.62
C ALA A 451 106.42 -155.97 -63.73
N ASP A 452 106.71 -157.00 -62.92
CA ASP A 452 108.01 -157.68 -62.93
C ASP A 452 108.28 -158.49 -64.21
N LEU A 453 107.25 -158.75 -65.03
CA LEU A 453 107.40 -159.34 -66.38
C LEU A 453 107.69 -158.30 -67.49
N ALA A 454 107.80 -157.02 -67.15
CA ALA A 454 108.08 -155.93 -68.09
C ALA A 454 109.53 -155.41 -68.05
N GLU A 455 110.35 -155.81 -67.06
CA GLU A 455 111.77 -155.47 -66.96
C GLU A 455 112.65 -156.70 -66.60
N ALA A 456 113.47 -157.12 -67.57
CA ALA A 456 114.72 -157.93 -67.45
C ALA A 456 114.64 -159.39 -66.96
#